data_AF-X1JL04-F1
#
_entry.id   AF-X1JL04-F1
#
_cell.length_a   1.000
_cell.length_b   1.000
_cell.length_c   1.000
_cell.angle_alpha   90.00
_cell.angle_beta   90.00
_cell.angle_gamma   90.00
#
_symmetry.space_group_name_H-M   'P 1'
#
loop_
_entity.id
_entity.type
_entity.pdbx_description
1 polymer ?
#
loop_
_entity_poly.entity_id
_entity_poly.type
_entity_poly.pdbx_seq_one_letter_code
_entity_poly.pdbx_strand_id
1 'polypeptide(L)'
;NKAYISNFEKTINSINKMNDIDLVVHTGNLTKNSYKEEFKAAKEIIEQLKHPYIAVPGFTDSKPLAWEHWRQNFGDFNPLYENEKIYFQGMNSTTLDSKEGFIGRKKLNNFIEKVLTLGHQKLFGVSFFHNLIPTPLSVWRTELS
;
A
#
# COMPACT_ATOMS: atom_id res chain seq x y z
N ASN A 1 10.27 -14.28 10.79
CA ASN A 1 9.31 -15.28 10.25
C ASN A 1 9.80 -15.72 8.86
N LYS A 2 10.49 -16.87 8.74
CA LYS A 2 11.18 -17.29 7.50
C LYS A 2 10.23 -17.56 6.32
N ALA A 3 9.03 -18.07 6.59
CA ALA A 3 8.05 -18.39 5.54
C ALA A 3 7.50 -17.14 4.84
N TYR A 4 7.26 -16.07 5.61
CA TYR A 4 6.81 -14.78 5.06
C TYR A 4 7.84 -14.20 4.07
N ILE A 5 9.10 -14.12 4.50
CA ILE A 5 10.20 -13.63 3.67
C ILE A 5 10.32 -14.45 2.38
N SER A 6 10.28 -15.78 2.50
CA SER A 6 10.36 -16.67 1.34
C SER A 6 9.21 -16.46 0.33
N ASN A 7 7.98 -16.26 0.80
CA ASN A 7 6.85 -16.01 -0.08
C ASN A 7 6.94 -14.64 -0.74
N PHE A 8 7.41 -13.63 -0.01
CA PHE A 8 7.60 -12.30 -0.54
C PHE A 8 8.64 -12.31 -1.68
N GLU A 9 9.82 -12.88 -1.44
CA GLU A 9 10.87 -13.04 -2.46
C GLU A 9 10.39 -13.84 -3.68
N LYS A 10 9.65 -14.93 -3.49
CA LYS A 10 9.07 -15.71 -4.60
C LYS A 10 8.10 -14.88 -5.44
N THR A 11 7.33 -14.02 -4.79
CA THR A 11 6.37 -13.12 -5.47
C THR A 11 7.12 -12.10 -6.31
N ILE A 12 8.13 -11.44 -5.73
CA ILE A 12 8.99 -10.48 -6.45
C ILE A 12 9.67 -11.15 -7.65
N ASN A 13 10.22 -12.35 -7.46
CA ASN A 13 10.83 -13.12 -8.55
C ASN A 13 9.84 -13.53 -9.65
N SER A 14 8.57 -13.69 -9.32
CA SER A 14 7.51 -14.01 -10.30
C SER A 14 7.10 -12.77 -11.09
N ILE A 15 6.94 -11.64 -10.40
CA ILE A 15 6.67 -10.33 -11.02
C ILE A 15 7.80 -9.97 -11.99
N ASN A 16 9.06 -10.12 -11.58
CA ASN A 16 10.25 -9.80 -12.39
C ASN A 16 10.43 -10.66 -13.66
N LYS A 17 9.61 -11.70 -13.85
CA LYS A 17 9.57 -12.51 -15.09
C LYS A 17 8.56 -11.97 -16.11
N MET A 18 7.69 -11.06 -15.70
CA MET A 18 6.73 -10.37 -16.55
C MET A 18 7.44 -9.16 -17.17
N ASN A 19 7.23 -8.91 -18.47
CA ASN A 19 7.94 -7.85 -19.19
C ASN A 19 7.06 -6.61 -19.44
N ASP A 20 5.77 -6.70 -19.14
CA ASP A 20 4.70 -5.77 -19.49
C ASP A 20 4.04 -5.14 -18.25
N ILE A 21 4.84 -4.84 -17.22
CA ILE A 21 4.38 -4.17 -16.00
C ILE A 21 4.86 -2.72 -15.97
N ASP A 22 3.89 -1.80 -16.01
CA ASP A 22 4.15 -0.35 -15.85
C ASP A 22 4.36 0.06 -14.39
N LEU A 23 3.66 -0.59 -13.45
CA LEU A 23 3.68 -0.25 -12.03
C LEU A 23 3.28 -1.45 -11.16
N VAL A 24 4.03 -1.67 -10.08
CA VAL A 24 3.68 -2.59 -8.99
C VAL A 24 3.17 -1.79 -7.80
N VAL A 25 2.02 -2.20 -7.22
CA VAL A 25 1.43 -1.52 -6.07
C VAL A 25 1.33 -2.49 -4.90
N HIS A 26 2.07 -2.21 -3.82
CA HIS A 26 1.96 -2.99 -2.58
C HIS A 26 0.99 -2.32 -1.61
N THR A 27 -0.13 -2.97 -1.34
CA THR A 27 -1.23 -2.39 -0.56
C THR A 27 -1.13 -2.68 0.94
N GLY A 28 0.05 -2.48 1.54
CA GLY A 28 0.26 -2.57 3.00
C GLY A 28 0.51 -3.96 3.58
N ASN A 29 0.73 -3.97 4.90
CA ASN A 29 1.19 -5.10 5.70
C ASN A 29 2.54 -5.69 5.25
N LEU A 30 3.51 -4.81 5.01
CA LEU A 30 4.89 -5.18 4.68
C LEU A 30 5.65 -5.81 5.86
N THR A 31 5.21 -5.51 7.07
CA THR A 31 5.75 -6.03 8.33
C THR A 31 4.68 -6.80 9.10
N LYS A 32 5.08 -7.59 10.10
CA LYS A 32 4.13 -8.33 10.96
C LYS A 32 3.89 -7.60 12.28
N ASN A 33 4.95 -6.99 12.80
CA ASN A 33 5.02 -6.41 14.12
C ASN A 33 5.55 -4.98 14.12
N SER A 34 5.75 -4.37 12.96
CA SER A 34 6.35 -3.03 12.81
C SER A 34 7.77 -2.91 13.40
N TYR A 35 8.51 -4.01 13.54
CA TYR A 35 9.88 -3.94 14.01
C TYR A 35 10.79 -3.34 12.94
N LYS A 36 11.81 -2.59 13.36
CA LYS A 36 12.78 -1.95 12.48
C LYS A 36 13.42 -2.93 11.48
N GLU A 37 13.76 -4.12 11.95
CA GLU A 37 14.37 -5.19 11.16
C GLU A 37 13.40 -5.75 10.11
N GLU A 38 12.10 -5.79 10.42
CA GLU A 38 11.07 -6.21 9.46
C GLU A 38 10.92 -5.18 8.34
N PHE A 39 10.94 -3.88 8.66
CA PHE A 39 10.92 -2.83 7.65
C PHE A 39 12.16 -2.89 6.75
N LYS A 40 13.35 -3.06 7.34
CA LYS A 40 14.60 -3.19 6.58
C LYS A 40 14.57 -4.40 5.66
N ALA A 41 14.15 -5.57 6.16
CA ALA A 41 14.04 -6.78 5.35
C ALA A 41 13.01 -6.63 4.23
N ALA A 42 11.84 -6.04 4.52
CA ALA A 42 10.82 -5.79 3.50
C ALA A 42 11.33 -4.84 2.40
N LYS A 43 12.10 -3.81 2.79
CA LYS A 43 12.74 -2.86 1.89
C LYS A 43 13.78 -3.55 0.99
N GLU A 44 14.68 -4.35 1.57
CA GLU A 44 15.69 -5.11 0.83
C GLU A 44 15.07 -6.08 -0.20
N ILE A 45 13.90 -6.65 0.10
CA ILE A 45 13.20 -7.56 -0.81
C ILE A 45 12.49 -6.79 -1.93
N ILE A 46 11.72 -5.75 -1.60
CA ILE A 46 10.93 -5.01 -2.60
C ILE A 46 11.81 -4.21 -3.58
N GLU A 47 13.00 -3.78 -3.15
CA GLU A 47 13.98 -3.12 -4.02
C GLU A 47 14.56 -4.03 -5.10
N GLN A 48 14.34 -5.34 -5.02
CA GLN A 48 14.70 -6.28 -6.08
C GLN A 48 13.71 -6.24 -7.25
N LEU A 49 12.60 -5.50 -7.15
CA LEU A 49 11.70 -5.28 -8.28
C LEU A 49 12.42 -4.58 -9.43
N LYS A 50 12.27 -5.12 -10.64
CA LYS A 50 12.77 -4.52 -11.89
C LYS A 50 11.83 -3.47 -12.46
N HIS A 51 10.65 -3.32 -11.87
CA HIS A 51 9.60 -2.40 -12.31
C HIS A 51 9.41 -1.28 -11.28
N PRO A 52 8.91 -0.11 -11.69
CA PRO A 52 8.50 0.92 -10.75
C PRO A 52 7.51 0.37 -9.73
N TYR A 53 7.63 0.79 -8.48
CA TYR A 53 6.67 0.40 -7.45
C TYR A 53 6.31 1.56 -6.54
N ILE A 54 5.12 1.44 -5.94
CA ILE A 54 4.73 2.21 -4.77
C ILE A 54 4.22 1.26 -3.69
N ALA A 55 4.37 1.67 -2.44
CA ALA A 55 3.84 0.93 -1.29
C ALA A 55 3.06 1.87 -0.37
N VAL A 56 1.89 1.45 0.08
CA VAL A 56 1.12 2.15 1.12
C VAL A 56 1.19 1.37 2.43
N PRO A 57 1.13 2.02 3.59
CA PRO A 57 1.16 1.32 4.88
C PRO A 57 -0.13 0.53 5.12
N GLY A 58 0.02 -0.63 5.77
CA GLY A 58 -1.11 -1.39 6.30
C GLY A 58 -1.22 -1.34 7.82
N PHE A 59 -2.20 -2.06 8.36
CA PHE A 59 -2.44 -2.15 9.80
C PHE A 59 -1.18 -2.59 10.57
N THR A 60 -0.51 -3.64 10.11
CA THR A 60 0.69 -4.15 10.80
C THR A 60 1.93 -3.30 10.60
N ASP A 61 1.88 -2.29 9.74
CA ASP A 61 2.93 -1.29 9.50
C ASP A 61 2.71 0.01 10.29
N SER A 62 1.68 0.05 11.16
CA SER A 62 1.22 1.28 11.81
C SER A 62 1.10 1.15 13.34
N LYS A 63 1.78 0.18 13.94
CA LYS A 63 1.90 0.05 15.39
C LYS A 63 2.75 1.21 15.96
N PRO A 64 2.79 1.44 17.29
CA PRO A 64 3.63 2.49 17.86
C PRO A 64 5.07 2.43 17.35
N LEU A 65 5.65 3.60 17.03
CA LEU A 65 6.99 3.80 16.43
C LEU A 65 7.14 3.39 14.95
N ALA A 66 6.16 2.72 14.36
CA ALA A 66 6.25 2.23 12.99
C ALA A 66 6.41 3.34 11.94
N TRP A 67 5.83 4.52 12.18
CA TRP A 67 5.89 5.66 11.25
C TRP A 67 7.30 6.19 11.01
N GLU A 68 8.18 6.12 12.00
CA GLU A 68 9.58 6.50 11.82
C GLU A 68 10.28 5.51 10.89
N HIS A 69 10.09 4.21 11.15
CA HIS A 69 10.65 3.14 10.33
C HIS A 69 10.07 3.14 8.92
N TRP A 70 8.77 3.40 8.75
CA TRP A 70 8.16 3.56 7.44
C TRP A 70 8.83 4.69 6.66
N ARG A 71 8.94 5.89 7.24
CA ARG A 71 9.57 7.04 6.57
C ARG A 71 11.00 6.76 6.16
N GLN A 72 11.78 6.11 7.03
CA GLN A 72 13.17 5.76 6.76
C GLN A 72 13.33 4.77 5.61
N ASN A 73 12.38 3.87 5.39
CA ASN A 73 12.49 2.79 4.40
C ASN A 73 11.67 3.04 3.12
N PHE A 74 10.45 3.59 3.25
CA PHE A 74 9.46 3.70 2.16
C PHE A 74 9.12 5.17 1.81
N GLY A 75 9.53 6.14 2.63
CA GLY A 75 9.32 7.56 2.36
C GLY A 75 7.91 8.05 2.71
N ASP A 76 7.23 8.69 1.76
CA ASP A 76 5.90 9.25 1.97
C ASP A 76 4.88 8.13 2.28
N PHE A 77 3.91 8.44 3.15
CA PHE A 77 2.78 7.55 3.40
C PHE A 77 1.73 7.63 2.29
N ASN A 78 1.84 8.61 1.40
CA ASN A 78 0.94 8.85 0.28
C ASN A 78 1.76 8.92 -1.03
N PRO A 79 2.45 7.83 -1.40
CA PRO A 79 3.31 7.84 -2.58
C PRO A 79 2.50 8.13 -3.84
N LEU A 80 3.11 8.84 -4.77
CA LEU A 80 2.56 9.13 -6.09
C LEU A 80 3.46 8.50 -7.14
N TYR A 81 2.88 7.74 -8.05
CA TYR A 81 3.52 7.37 -9.30
C TYR A 81 2.80 8.09 -10.43
N GLU A 82 3.54 8.88 -11.20
CA GLU A 82 3.01 9.60 -12.35
C GLU A 82 3.96 9.48 -13.53
N ASN A 83 3.42 9.05 -14.67
CA ASN A 83 4.09 9.12 -15.96
C ASN A 83 3.13 9.75 -16.99
N GLU A 84 3.46 9.68 -18.28
CA GLU A 84 2.62 10.26 -19.34
C GLU A 84 1.21 9.66 -19.41
N LYS A 85 1.05 8.37 -19.07
CA LYS A 85 -0.21 7.61 -19.22
C LYS A 85 -0.91 7.33 -17.91
N ILE A 86 -0.20 7.30 -16.78
CA ILE A 86 -0.69 6.83 -15.50
C ILE A 86 -0.53 7.93 -14.44
N TYR A 87 -1.60 8.13 -13.66
CA TYR A 87 -1.59 8.84 -12.40
C TYR A 87 -2.06 7.88 -11.30
N PHE A 88 -1.16 7.43 -10.44
CA PHE A 88 -1.47 6.47 -9.38
C PHE A 88 -1.13 7.02 -8.00
N GLN A 89 -2.15 7.23 -7.17
CA GLN A 89 -2.02 7.77 -5.83
C GLN A 89 -2.18 6.68 -4.76
N GLY A 90 -1.13 6.40 -4.01
CA GLY A 90 -1.24 5.69 -2.75
C GLY A 90 -1.78 6.62 -1.66
N MET A 91 -2.72 6.16 -0.84
CA MET A 91 -3.27 6.90 0.28
C MET A 91 -3.08 6.14 1.58
N ASN A 92 -2.43 6.80 2.54
CA ASN A 92 -2.45 6.29 3.90
C ASN A 92 -3.88 6.33 4.45
N SER A 93 -4.40 5.15 4.77
CA SER A 93 -5.67 4.96 5.47
C SER A 93 -5.47 4.52 6.92
N THR A 94 -4.23 4.30 7.37
CA THR A 94 -3.97 3.79 8.71
C THR A 94 -3.98 4.91 9.74
N THR A 95 -4.43 4.56 10.94
CA THR A 95 -4.28 5.38 12.14
C THR A 95 -3.43 4.59 13.13
N LEU A 96 -2.63 5.28 13.94
CA LEU A 96 -1.72 4.64 14.88
C LEU A 96 -2.49 3.67 15.80
N ASP A 97 -2.11 2.40 15.74
CA ASP A 97 -2.70 1.30 16.52
C ASP A 97 -4.24 1.14 16.39
N SER A 98 -4.84 1.61 15.29
CA SER A 98 -6.27 1.42 15.00
C SER A 98 -6.49 0.42 13.88
N LYS A 99 -7.55 -0.40 14.03
CA LYS A 99 -8.06 -1.27 12.97
C LYS A 99 -8.97 -0.53 11.98
N GLU A 100 -9.39 0.68 12.32
CA GLU A 100 -10.25 1.49 11.48
C GLU A 100 -9.44 2.33 10.50
N GLY A 101 -9.91 2.32 9.26
CA GLY A 101 -9.34 3.11 8.19
C GLY A 101 -9.87 4.53 8.17
N PHE A 102 -8.98 5.51 7.98
CA PHE A 102 -9.37 6.91 7.82
C PHE A 102 -8.60 7.58 6.69
N ILE A 103 -9.34 8.19 5.76
CA ILE A 103 -8.78 9.08 4.73
C ILE A 103 -9.35 10.47 4.95
N GLY A 104 -8.48 11.43 5.24
CA GLY A 104 -8.88 12.82 5.46
C GLY A 104 -9.46 13.48 4.21
N ARG A 105 -10.55 14.25 4.39
CA ARG A 105 -11.28 14.96 3.30
C ARG A 105 -10.37 15.77 2.38
N LYS A 106 -9.40 16.51 2.93
CA LYS A 106 -8.47 17.32 2.12
C LYS A 106 -7.69 16.46 1.11
N LYS A 107 -7.22 15.29 1.53
CA LYS A 107 -6.46 14.37 0.67
C LYS A 107 -7.34 13.82 -0.46
N LEU A 108 -8.58 13.47 -0.11
CA LEU A 108 -9.57 13.00 -1.09
C LEU A 108 -9.91 14.11 -2.10
N ASN A 109 -10.16 15.34 -1.64
CA ASN A 109 -10.46 16.47 -2.52
C ASN A 109 -9.30 16.75 -3.49
N ASN A 110 -8.06 16.76 -3.01
CA ASN A 110 -6.88 16.94 -3.88
C ASN A 110 -6.81 15.86 -4.97
N PHE A 111 -7.13 14.60 -4.64
CA PHE A 111 -7.18 13.52 -5.63
C PHE A 111 -8.31 13.73 -6.64
N ILE A 112 -9.50 14.11 -6.19
CA ILE A 112 -10.64 14.41 -7.07
C ILE A 112 -10.31 15.55 -8.03
N GLU A 113 -9.67 16.62 -7.56
CA GLU A 113 -9.22 17.72 -8.42
C GLU A 113 -8.27 17.24 -9.51
N LYS A 114 -7.35 16.30 -9.18
CA LYS A 114 -6.45 15.70 -10.18
C LYS A 114 -7.20 14.85 -11.19
N VAL A 115 -8.19 14.07 -10.75
CA VAL A 115 -9.06 13.29 -11.65
C VAL A 115 -9.82 14.23 -12.60
N LEU A 116 -10.39 15.32 -12.10
CA LEU A 116 -11.14 16.27 -12.92
C LEU A 116 -10.25 17.02 -13.93
N THR A 117 -8.99 17.27 -13.59
CA THR A 117 -8.07 18.03 -14.45
C THR A 117 -7.35 17.17 -15.49
N LEU A 118 -7.00 15.92 -15.16
CA LEU A 118 -6.20 15.05 -16.03
C LEU A 118 -6.91 13.76 -16.46
N GLY A 119 -8.14 13.53 -16.04
CA GLY A 119 -8.89 12.28 -16.29
C GLY A 119 -9.14 11.98 -17.77
N HIS A 120 -9.07 12.98 -18.64
CA HIS A 120 -9.16 12.81 -20.09
C HIS A 120 -7.82 12.44 -20.76
N GLN A 121 -6.70 12.52 -20.02
CA GLN A 121 -5.35 12.33 -20.55
C GLN A 121 -4.67 11.07 -20.01
N LYS A 122 -5.00 10.67 -18.77
CA LYS A 122 -4.31 9.60 -18.04
C LYS A 122 -5.28 8.58 -17.47
N LEU A 123 -4.80 7.35 -17.31
CA LEU A 123 -5.40 6.35 -16.46
C LEU A 123 -5.17 6.71 -14.99
N PHE A 124 -6.24 6.68 -14.20
CA PHE A 124 -6.19 6.96 -12.77
C PHE A 124 -6.27 5.69 -11.93
N GLY A 125 -5.41 5.61 -10.93
CA GLY A 125 -5.45 4.59 -9.90
C GLY A 125 -5.32 5.19 -8.51
N VAL A 126 -5.99 4.57 -7.54
CA VAL A 126 -5.84 4.89 -6.13
C VAL A 126 -5.79 3.60 -5.32
N SER A 127 -4.92 3.54 -4.31
CA SER A 127 -4.87 2.40 -3.41
C SER A 127 -4.71 2.83 -1.96
N PHE A 128 -5.30 2.04 -1.06
CA PHE A 128 -5.20 2.17 0.37
C PHE A 128 -5.51 0.81 1.01
N PHE A 129 -5.03 0.58 2.23
CA PHE A 129 -5.13 -0.72 2.90
C PHE A 129 -6.56 -1.10 3.35
N HIS A 130 -7.30 -0.17 3.97
CA HIS A 130 -8.61 -0.49 4.54
C HIS A 130 -9.70 -0.54 3.48
N ASN A 131 -10.59 -1.54 3.54
CA ASN A 131 -11.66 -1.67 2.56
C ASN A 131 -12.68 -0.52 2.65
N LEU A 132 -13.08 0.02 1.50
CA LEU A 132 -14.16 1.02 1.42
C LEU A 132 -15.55 0.37 1.55
N ILE A 133 -15.68 -0.83 0.98
CA ILE A 133 -16.90 -1.64 1.06
C ILE A 133 -16.76 -2.67 2.20
N PRO A 134 -17.82 -2.93 2.97
CA PRO A 134 -17.80 -4.02 3.94
C PRO A 134 -17.47 -5.33 3.23
N THR A 135 -16.56 -6.11 3.80
CA THR A 135 -16.28 -7.45 3.28
C THR A 135 -17.56 -8.28 3.38
N PRO A 136 -18.07 -8.85 2.28
CA PRO A 136 -19.22 -9.74 2.36
C PRO A 136 -18.91 -10.86 3.37
N LEU A 137 -19.85 -11.13 4.28
CA LEU A 137 -19.80 -12.14 5.37
C LEU A 137 -19.18 -11.72 6.71
N SER A 138 -18.75 -10.47 6.94
CA SER A 138 -18.26 -10.05 8.26
C SER A 138 -19.34 -9.73 9.30
N VAL A 139 -20.59 -9.47 8.87
CA VAL A 139 -21.70 -9.04 9.76
C VAL A 139 -22.72 -10.16 10.02
N TRP A 140 -22.77 -11.21 9.21
CA TRP A 140 -23.82 -12.24 9.28
C TRP A 140 -23.51 -13.41 10.24
N ARG A 141 -22.39 -13.38 10.98
CA ARG A 141 -22.02 -14.48 11.90
C ARG A 141 -22.47 -14.28 13.35
N THR A 142 -23.03 -13.12 13.70
CA THR A 142 -23.51 -12.83 15.07
C THR A 142 -25.00 -13.06 15.30
N GLU A 143 -25.77 -13.45 14.27
CA GLU A 143 -27.21 -13.72 14.40
C GLU A 143 -27.61 -15.19 14.19
N LEU A 144 -26.65 -16.11 14.08
CA LEU A 144 -26.90 -17.54 13.86
C LEU A 144 -26.20 -18.47 14.86
N SER A 145 -25.93 -17.98 16.08
CA SER A 145 -25.44 -18.80 17.20
C SER A 145 -26.42 -18.79 18.35
#